data_AF-A0A849XP01-F1
#
_entry.id   AF-A0A849XP01-F1
#
_cell.length_a   1.000
_cell.length_b   1.000
_cell.length_c   1.000
_cell.angle_alpha   90.00
_cell.angle_beta   90.00
_cell.angle_gamma   90.00
#
_symmetry.space_group_name_H-M   'P 1'
#
loop_
_entity.id
_entity.type
_entity.pdbx_description
1 polymer ?
#
loop_
_entity_poly.entity_id
_entity_poly.type
_entity_poly.pdbx_seq_one_letter_code
_entity_poly.pdbx_strand_id
1 'polypeptide(L)'
;MMFSDAYMLMKQGAKVKLPNWGGYWYWDAEKKTIMMHTKDGEELDIRQTDRPEYTFDNIASDEWQIADEENCPELGGEATFGFGDAYKFLERGVKVARKGWNGKGIYLEMQFPDEHSKMTQQYVYIVTTGLVSDNENAPKGIVPWAPSQTDMAAKDWVVFTEE
;
A
#
# COMPACT_ATOMS: atom_id res chain seq x y z
N MET A 1 4.27 1.27 -15.09
CA MET A 1 5.18 1.29 -16.25
C MET A 1 6.11 0.10 -16.15
N MET A 2 6.67 -0.36 -17.26
CA MET A 2 7.64 -1.46 -17.22
C MET A 2 8.93 -1.02 -16.53
N PHE A 3 9.63 -1.95 -15.89
CA PHE A 3 10.91 -1.65 -15.26
C PHE A 3 11.96 -1.09 -16.23
N SER A 4 11.93 -1.46 -17.52
CA SER A 4 12.83 -0.88 -18.53
C SER A 4 12.70 0.64 -18.61
N ASP A 5 11.47 1.15 -18.55
CA ASP A 5 11.18 2.59 -18.59
C ASP A 5 11.59 3.25 -17.28
N ALA A 6 11.24 2.61 -16.15
CA ALA A 6 11.64 3.07 -14.82
C ALA A 6 13.17 3.16 -14.70
N TYR A 7 13.91 2.19 -15.23
CA TYR A 7 15.37 2.17 -15.23
C TYR A 7 15.98 3.29 -16.09
N MET A 8 15.39 3.60 -17.24
CA MET A 8 15.81 4.74 -18.04
C MET A 8 15.57 6.07 -17.32
N LEU A 9 14.40 6.23 -16.70
CA LEU A 9 14.06 7.42 -15.91
C LEU A 9 14.97 7.58 -14.68
N MET A 10 15.29 6.48 -13.98
CA MET A 10 16.24 6.50 -12.87
C MET A 10 17.60 7.06 -13.31
N LYS A 11 18.12 6.63 -14.46
CA LYS A 11 19.38 7.18 -15.01
C LYS A 11 19.31 8.66 -15.39
N GLN A 12 18.11 9.19 -15.59
CA GLN A 12 17.86 10.62 -15.83
C GLN A 12 17.67 11.41 -14.53
N GLY A 13 17.79 10.75 -13.36
CA GLY A 13 17.66 11.37 -12.04
C GLY A 13 16.27 11.24 -11.41
N ALA A 14 15.32 10.56 -12.05
CA ALA A 14 14.02 10.32 -11.47
C ALA A 14 14.09 9.31 -10.31
N LYS A 15 13.23 9.50 -9.32
CA LYS A 15 12.91 8.48 -8.30
C LYS A 15 11.72 7.69 -8.78
N VAL A 16 11.72 6.37 -8.60
CA VAL A 16 10.62 5.49 -9.04
C VAL A 16 10.23 4.53 -7.94
N LYS A 17 8.98 4.08 -7.91
CA LYS A 17 8.49 3.13 -6.91
C LYS A 17 7.41 2.23 -7.49
N LEU A 18 7.11 1.14 -6.78
CA LEU A 18 5.85 0.41 -6.95
C LEU A 18 4.75 1.05 -6.10
N PRO A 19 3.46 0.91 -6.45
CA PRO A 19 2.38 1.67 -5.82
C PRO A 19 2.36 1.58 -4.28
N ASN A 20 2.48 0.36 -3.76
CA ASN A 20 2.44 0.05 -2.33
C ASN A 20 3.74 0.37 -1.54
N TRP A 21 4.83 0.82 -2.20
CA TRP A 21 6.09 1.11 -1.51
C TRP A 21 6.06 2.45 -0.78
N GLY A 22 6.57 2.50 0.45
CA GLY A 22 6.74 3.76 1.18
C GLY A 22 7.94 4.60 0.72
N GLY A 23 8.98 3.92 0.24
CA GLY A 23 10.19 4.52 -0.31
C GLY A 23 10.26 4.45 -1.83
N TYR A 24 11.46 4.62 -2.39
CA TYR A 24 11.71 4.71 -3.82
C TYR A 24 13.08 4.16 -4.22
N TRP A 25 13.24 3.87 -5.50
CA TRP A 25 14.48 3.43 -6.12
C TRP A 25 15.03 4.57 -6.99
N TYR A 26 16.35 4.69 -7.03
CA TYR A 26 17.04 5.69 -7.85
C TYR A 26 18.39 5.18 -8.35
N TRP A 27 18.93 5.84 -9.37
CA TRP A 27 20.26 5.52 -9.92
C TRP A 27 21.35 6.33 -9.21
N ASP A 28 22.36 5.65 -8.68
CA ASP A 28 23.58 6.28 -8.16
C ASP A 28 24.65 6.25 -9.25
N ALA A 29 25.03 7.43 -9.74
CA ALA A 29 25.98 7.59 -10.83
C ALA A 29 27.44 7.27 -10.44
N GLU A 30 27.80 7.46 -9.17
CA GLU A 30 29.15 7.18 -8.67
C GLU A 30 29.35 5.68 -8.50
N LYS A 31 28.39 5.01 -7.84
CA LYS A 31 28.39 3.57 -7.59
C LYS A 31 28.00 2.74 -8.81
N LYS A 32 27.36 3.38 -9.80
CA LYS A 32 26.80 2.77 -11.02
C LYS A 32 25.85 1.62 -10.72
N THR A 33 24.92 1.87 -9.80
CA THR A 33 23.97 0.87 -9.31
C THR A 33 22.61 1.51 -9.02
N ILE A 34 21.60 0.67 -8.80
CA ILE A 34 20.32 1.13 -8.26
C ILE A 34 20.42 1.11 -6.74
N MET A 35 20.04 2.21 -6.13
CA MET A 35 19.88 2.36 -4.69
C MET A 35 18.39 2.31 -4.36
N MET A 36 18.03 1.60 -3.31
CA MET A 36 16.67 1.51 -2.77
C MET A 36 16.65 2.30 -1.47
N HIS A 37 15.94 3.43 -1.48
CA HIS A 37 15.57 4.18 -0.31
C HIS A 37 14.31 3.54 0.28
N THR A 38 14.42 2.96 1.47
CA THR A 38 13.32 2.22 2.11
C THR A 38 12.32 3.18 2.77
N LYS A 39 11.18 2.65 3.20
CA LYS A 39 10.16 3.39 3.96
C LYS A 39 10.60 3.84 5.37
N ASP A 40 11.79 3.42 5.79
CA ASP A 40 12.37 3.71 7.11
C ASP A 40 13.63 4.60 6.95
N GLY A 41 13.84 5.18 5.75
CA GLY A 41 14.96 6.04 5.41
C GLY A 41 16.29 5.33 5.16
N GLU A 42 16.33 3.99 5.20
CA GLU A 42 17.56 3.23 4.95
C GLU A 42 17.93 3.19 3.46
N GLU A 43 19.22 3.25 3.16
CA GLU A 43 19.79 3.19 1.80
C GLU A 43 20.40 1.82 1.52
N LEU A 44 19.81 1.06 0.59
CA LEU A 44 20.24 -0.28 0.23
C LEU A 44 20.72 -0.34 -1.22
N ASP A 45 21.94 -0.83 -1.44
CA ASP A 45 22.43 -1.12 -2.79
C ASP A 45 21.76 -2.40 -3.30
N ILE A 46 21.10 -2.36 -4.46
CA ILE A 46 20.37 -3.51 -5.01
C ILE A 46 21.27 -4.75 -5.20
N ARG A 47 22.57 -4.55 -5.40
CA ARG A 47 23.56 -5.63 -5.57
C ARG A 47 23.81 -6.41 -4.27
N GLN A 48 23.42 -5.85 -3.13
CA GLN A 48 23.61 -6.40 -1.80
C GLN A 48 22.28 -6.84 -1.16
N THR A 49 21.19 -6.94 -1.94
CA THR A 49 19.90 -7.40 -1.44
C THR A 49 20.02 -8.77 -0.77
N ASP A 50 19.51 -8.88 0.45
CA ASP A 50 19.36 -10.14 1.18
C ASP A 50 18.07 -10.88 0.82
N ARG A 51 17.22 -10.28 -0.03
CA ARG A 51 15.93 -10.80 -0.51
C ARG A 51 15.86 -10.82 -2.04
N PRO A 52 16.72 -11.60 -2.73
CA PRO A 52 16.82 -11.57 -4.19
C PRO A 52 15.51 -11.90 -4.91
N GLU A 53 14.75 -12.90 -4.45
CA GLU A 53 13.45 -13.27 -5.04
C GLU A 53 12.49 -12.07 -5.03
N TYR A 54 12.29 -11.45 -3.87
CA TYR A 54 11.47 -10.24 -3.74
C TYR A 54 11.96 -9.11 -4.64
N THR A 55 13.27 -8.86 -4.69
CA THR A 55 13.84 -7.82 -5.57
C THR A 55 13.57 -8.12 -7.05
N PHE A 56 13.70 -9.38 -7.48
CA PHE A 56 13.44 -9.79 -8.87
C PHE A 56 11.96 -9.72 -9.22
N ASP A 57 11.06 -10.09 -8.31
CA ASP A 57 9.62 -9.94 -8.50
C ASP A 57 9.24 -8.48 -8.71
N ASN A 58 9.82 -7.57 -7.92
CA ASN A 58 9.58 -6.14 -8.10
C ASN A 58 10.13 -5.64 -9.44
N ILE A 59 11.34 -6.07 -9.85
CA ILE A 59 11.89 -5.74 -11.18
C ILE A 59 10.99 -6.27 -12.30
N ALA A 60 10.38 -7.43 -12.13
CA ALA A 60 9.49 -8.02 -13.13
C ALA A 60 8.11 -7.34 -13.21
N SER A 61 7.77 -6.47 -12.25
CA SER A 61 6.50 -5.74 -12.24
C SER A 61 6.39 -4.75 -13.41
N ASP A 62 5.15 -4.55 -13.86
CA ASP A 62 4.71 -3.57 -14.84
C ASP A 62 4.01 -2.35 -14.21
N GLU A 63 4.00 -2.27 -12.87
CA GLU A 63 3.28 -1.24 -12.10
C GLU A 63 4.17 -0.08 -11.62
N TRP A 64 5.42 0.02 -12.11
CA TRP A 64 6.32 1.11 -11.71
C TRP A 64 5.74 2.50 -12.00
N GLN A 65 6.00 3.46 -11.13
CA GLN A 65 5.61 4.85 -11.29
C GLN A 65 6.71 5.79 -10.79
N ILE A 66 6.65 7.06 -11.18
CA ILE A 66 7.53 8.08 -10.61
C ILE A 66 7.13 8.29 -9.14
N ALA A 67 8.13 8.35 -8.27
CA ALA A 67 7.92 8.72 -6.87
C ALA A 67 7.95 10.25 -6.75
N ASP A 68 6.93 10.83 -6.13
CA ASP A 68 6.78 12.26 -5.91
C ASP A 68 6.21 12.57 -4.51
N GLU A 69 6.03 13.86 -4.23
CA GLU A 69 5.51 14.38 -2.95
C GLU A 69 4.04 14.04 -2.71
N GLU A 70 3.31 13.52 -3.71
CA GLU A 70 1.90 13.11 -3.55
C GLU A 70 1.80 11.62 -3.20
N ASN A 71 2.62 10.78 -3.84
CA ASN A 71 2.45 9.33 -3.82
C ASN A 71 3.49 8.58 -3.00
N CYS A 72 4.55 9.23 -2.53
CA CYS A 72 5.66 8.57 -1.83
C CYS A 72 5.78 9.07 -0.38
N PRO A 73 5.52 8.21 0.63
CA PRO A 73 5.69 8.55 2.05
C PRO A 73 7.02 9.19 2.42
N GLU A 74 8.15 8.65 1.93
CA GLU A 74 9.48 9.25 2.18
C GLU A 74 9.69 10.63 1.53
N LEU A 75 8.77 11.06 0.67
CA LEU A 75 8.75 12.39 0.07
C LEU A 75 7.61 13.26 0.63
N GLY A 76 6.91 12.80 1.68
CA GLY A 76 5.78 13.50 2.30
C GLY A 76 4.39 13.14 1.76
N GLY A 77 4.32 12.26 0.76
CA GLY A 77 3.07 11.79 0.15
C GLY A 77 2.46 10.59 0.86
N GLU A 78 1.52 9.92 0.18
CA GLU A 78 0.87 8.72 0.69
C GLU A 78 0.78 7.64 -0.38
N ALA A 79 1.28 6.45 -0.05
CA ALA A 79 1.27 5.32 -0.97
C ALA A 79 -0.17 4.81 -1.17
N THR A 80 -0.64 4.81 -2.42
CA THR A 80 -1.89 4.16 -2.81
C THR A 80 -1.64 2.90 -3.60
N PHE A 81 -2.51 1.90 -3.45
CA PHE A 81 -2.38 0.61 -4.11
C PHE A 81 -3.73 0.04 -4.55
N GLY A 82 -3.67 -1.04 -5.34
CA GLY A 82 -4.85 -1.74 -5.83
C GLY A 82 -5.45 -2.69 -4.79
N PHE A 83 -6.67 -3.14 -5.05
CA PHE A 83 -7.39 -4.09 -4.20
C PHE A 83 -6.61 -5.37 -3.89
N GLY A 84 -5.87 -5.92 -4.87
CA GLY A 84 -5.08 -7.13 -4.68
C GLY A 84 -4.02 -6.98 -3.59
N ASP A 85 -3.34 -5.83 -3.53
CA ASP A 85 -2.38 -5.54 -2.47
C ASP A 85 -3.08 -5.21 -1.15
N ALA A 86 -4.23 -4.52 -1.20
CA ALA A 86 -5.04 -4.28 -0.02
C ALA A 86 -5.44 -5.60 0.68
N TYR A 87 -5.80 -6.63 -0.10
CA TYR A 87 -6.11 -7.95 0.44
C TYR A 87 -4.86 -8.64 1.03
N LYS A 88 -3.70 -8.58 0.35
CA LYS A 88 -2.43 -9.11 0.92
C LYS A 88 -2.05 -8.43 2.22
N PHE A 89 -2.33 -7.13 2.36
CA PHE A 89 -2.12 -6.40 3.61
C PHE A 89 -3.07 -6.89 4.70
N LEU A 90 -4.35 -7.07 4.39
CA LEU A 90 -5.34 -7.66 5.30
C LEU A 90 -4.93 -9.06 5.76
N GLU A 91 -4.44 -9.92 4.87
CA GLU A 91 -3.92 -11.26 5.20
C GLU A 91 -2.72 -11.23 6.17
N ARG A 92 -2.04 -10.08 6.27
CA ARG A 92 -0.93 -9.84 7.21
C ARG A 92 -1.37 -9.11 8.48
N GLY A 93 -2.67 -8.91 8.68
CA GLY A 93 -3.22 -8.18 9.82
C GLY A 93 -3.06 -6.65 9.71
N VAL A 94 -2.71 -6.13 8.53
CA VAL A 94 -2.59 -4.68 8.31
C VAL A 94 -3.96 -4.12 7.95
N LYS A 95 -4.41 -3.10 8.70
CA LYS A 95 -5.65 -2.38 8.43
C LYS A 95 -5.50 -1.54 7.15
N VAL A 96 -6.55 -1.53 6.33
CA VAL A 96 -6.55 -0.76 5.07
C VAL A 96 -7.81 0.06 4.93
N ALA A 97 -7.74 1.18 4.22
CA ALA A 97 -8.89 2.03 3.93
C ALA A 97 -8.88 2.47 2.47
N ARG A 98 -9.97 3.08 2.00
CA ARG A 98 -10.02 3.77 0.71
C ARG A 98 -10.11 5.26 0.91
N LYS A 99 -9.35 6.04 0.13
CA LYS A 99 -9.45 7.51 0.13
C LYS A 99 -10.84 8.00 -0.28
N GLY A 100 -11.48 7.30 -1.22
CA GLY A 100 -12.80 7.66 -1.75
C GLY A 100 -13.98 7.23 -0.88
N TRP A 101 -13.77 6.65 0.31
CA TRP A 101 -14.88 6.36 1.22
C TRP A 101 -15.42 7.61 1.88
N ASN A 102 -16.74 7.62 2.09
CA ASN A 102 -17.47 8.75 2.66
C ASN A 102 -17.22 8.83 4.18
N GLY A 103 -16.10 9.40 4.58
CA GLY A 103 -15.82 9.77 5.96
C GLY A 103 -14.49 9.24 6.50
N LYS A 104 -13.87 10.03 7.37
CA LYS A 104 -12.68 9.62 8.12
C LYS A 104 -13.06 8.55 9.15
N GLY A 105 -12.11 7.68 9.49
CA GLY A 105 -12.30 6.64 10.51
C GLY A 105 -13.02 5.37 10.04
N ILE A 106 -13.12 5.15 8.72
CA ILE A 106 -13.57 3.88 8.13
C ILE A 106 -12.36 3.09 7.65
N TYR A 107 -12.28 1.81 8.02
CA TYR A 107 -11.25 0.89 7.55
C TYR A 107 -11.73 -0.56 7.50
N LEU A 108 -10.98 -1.41 6.79
CA LEU A 108 -11.10 -2.85 6.81
C LEU A 108 -10.04 -3.47 7.71
N GLU A 109 -10.43 -4.59 8.29
CA GLU A 109 -9.55 -5.47 9.06
C GLU A 109 -9.93 -6.92 8.78
N MET A 110 -8.94 -7.81 8.85
CA MET A 110 -9.16 -9.24 8.73
C MET A 110 -9.25 -9.85 10.12
N GLN A 111 -10.36 -10.54 10.40
CA GLN A 111 -10.48 -11.36 11.59
C GLN A 111 -9.73 -12.68 11.37
N PHE A 112 -8.81 -12.98 12.29
CA PHE A 112 -8.24 -14.31 12.49
C PHE A 112 -8.97 -14.93 13.69
N PRO A 113 -9.79 -15.98 13.50
CA PRO A 113 -10.60 -16.53 14.58
C PRO A 113 -9.79 -16.98 15.79
N ASP A 114 -10.29 -16.64 16.98
CA ASP A 114 -9.80 -17.04 18.29
C ASP A 114 -10.95 -17.55 19.17
N GLU A 115 -10.69 -17.80 20.46
CA GLU A 115 -11.71 -18.29 21.41
C GLU A 115 -12.86 -17.30 21.68
N HIS A 116 -12.69 -16.03 21.30
CA HIS A 116 -13.70 -14.99 21.44
C HIS A 116 -14.45 -14.69 20.13
N SER A 117 -14.02 -15.29 19.03
CA SER A 117 -14.58 -15.06 17.71
C SER A 117 -15.90 -15.78 17.50
N LYS A 118 -16.89 -15.07 16.97
CA LYS A 118 -18.20 -15.66 16.62
C LYS A 118 -18.13 -16.54 15.37
N MET A 119 -17.27 -16.19 14.42
CA MET A 119 -17.05 -16.97 13.20
C MET A 119 -15.78 -17.81 13.35
N THR A 120 -15.80 -19.01 12.79
CA THR A 120 -14.70 -19.98 12.91
C THR A 120 -13.73 -19.96 11.73
N GLN A 121 -14.04 -19.21 10.67
CA GLN A 121 -13.19 -19.02 9.49
C GLN A 121 -12.76 -17.56 9.38
N GLN A 122 -11.65 -17.29 8.69
CA GLN A 122 -11.20 -15.93 8.41
C GLN A 122 -12.23 -15.15 7.59
N TYR A 123 -12.40 -13.87 7.91
CA TYR A 123 -13.26 -12.97 7.15
C TYR A 123 -12.77 -11.53 7.28
N VAL A 124 -13.12 -10.72 6.28
CA VAL A 124 -12.88 -9.27 6.33
C VAL A 124 -14.13 -8.60 6.88
N TYR A 125 -13.93 -7.62 7.76
CA TYR A 125 -15.00 -6.77 8.27
C TYR A 125 -14.63 -5.30 8.07
N ILE A 126 -15.66 -4.47 8.03
CA ILE A 126 -15.53 -3.01 7.96
C ILE A 126 -15.84 -2.42 9.33
N VAL A 127 -15.02 -1.48 9.76
CA VAL A 127 -15.18 -0.71 10.98
C VAL A 127 -15.63 0.69 10.59
N THR A 128 -16.81 1.09 11.06
CA THR A 128 -17.36 2.45 10.87
C THR A 128 -17.64 3.16 12.20
N THR A 129 -17.17 2.62 13.33
CA THR A 129 -17.38 3.19 14.66
C THR A 129 -16.79 4.61 14.77
N GLY A 130 -15.65 4.85 14.10
CA GLY A 130 -14.99 6.15 14.01
C GLY A 130 -15.52 7.07 12.90
N LEU A 131 -16.60 6.70 12.20
CA LEU A 131 -17.12 7.45 11.06
C LEU A 131 -17.44 8.91 11.43
N VAL A 132 -16.75 9.84 10.78
CA VAL A 132 -17.05 11.28 10.78
C VAL A 132 -17.89 11.61 9.55
N SER A 133 -19.16 11.93 9.76
CA SER A 133 -20.13 12.24 8.70
C SER A 133 -21.15 13.27 9.18
N ASP A 134 -21.63 14.13 8.29
CA ASP A 134 -22.72 15.08 8.55
C ASP A 134 -24.10 14.40 8.62
N ASN A 135 -24.18 13.13 8.25
CA ASN A 135 -25.40 12.32 8.41
C ASN A 135 -25.42 11.65 9.79
N GLU A 136 -26.21 12.20 10.71
CA GLU A 136 -26.37 11.65 12.07
C GLU A 136 -26.90 10.20 12.09
N ASN A 137 -27.59 9.77 11.03
CA ASN A 137 -28.12 8.42 10.92
C ASN A 137 -27.15 7.45 10.22
N ALA A 138 -25.93 7.88 9.90
CA ALA A 138 -24.94 7.00 9.28
C ALA A 138 -24.64 5.81 10.22
N PRO A 139 -24.74 4.56 9.74
CA PRO A 139 -24.55 3.38 10.58
C PRO A 139 -23.10 3.29 11.07
N LYS A 140 -22.93 3.32 12.38
CA LYS A 140 -21.64 3.13 13.07
C LYS A 140 -21.61 1.75 13.72
N GLY A 141 -20.68 0.91 13.28
CA GLY A 141 -20.57 -0.45 13.80
C GLY A 141 -19.42 -1.23 13.18
N ILE A 142 -19.40 -2.51 13.50
CA ILE A 142 -18.46 -3.49 12.95
C ILE A 142 -19.29 -4.58 12.31
N VAL A 143 -19.17 -4.75 10.99
CA VAL A 143 -19.99 -5.70 10.24
C VAL A 143 -19.14 -6.45 9.21
N PRO A 144 -19.50 -7.70 8.86
CA PRO A 144 -18.86 -8.42 7.77
C PRO A 144 -18.86 -7.57 6.49
N TRP A 145 -17.75 -7.60 5.76
CA TRP A 145 -17.58 -6.81 4.55
C TRP A 145 -17.44 -7.70 3.33
N ALA A 146 -18.06 -7.29 2.24
CA ALA A 146 -17.90 -7.91 0.92
C ALA A 146 -17.49 -6.82 -0.08
N PRO A 147 -16.45 -7.06 -0.90
CA PRO A 147 -16.00 -6.08 -1.88
C PRO A 147 -17.06 -5.89 -2.96
N SER A 148 -17.39 -4.63 -3.27
CA SER A 148 -18.12 -4.30 -4.50
C SER A 148 -17.19 -4.37 -5.72
N GLN A 149 -17.76 -4.36 -6.93
CA GLN A 149 -16.96 -4.24 -8.15
C GLN A 149 -16.12 -2.94 -8.16
N THR A 150 -16.66 -1.86 -7.61
CA THR A 150 -15.95 -0.59 -7.47
C THR A 150 -14.76 -0.70 -6.52
N ASP A 151 -14.89 -1.48 -5.43
CA ASP A 151 -13.80 -1.72 -4.48
C ASP A 151 -12.68 -2.54 -5.12
N MET A 152 -13.03 -3.56 -5.91
CA MET A 152 -12.05 -4.39 -6.63
C MET A 152 -11.32 -3.62 -7.73
N ALA A 153 -11.99 -2.68 -8.39
CA ALA A 153 -11.41 -1.84 -9.45
C ALA A 153 -10.61 -0.64 -8.91
N ALA A 154 -10.70 -0.37 -7.61
CA ALA A 154 -10.10 0.80 -6.99
C ALA A 154 -8.58 0.70 -6.87
N LYS A 155 -7.92 1.85 -6.99
CA LYS A 155 -6.47 2.05 -6.84
C LYS A 155 -6.10 3.06 -5.75
N ASP A 156 -7.10 3.48 -4.98
CA ASP A 156 -7.01 4.47 -3.91
C ASP A 156 -6.98 3.81 -2.52
N TRP A 157 -6.58 2.54 -2.45
CA TRP A 157 -6.39 1.86 -1.18
C TRP A 157 -5.12 2.36 -0.49
N VAL A 158 -5.20 2.52 0.82
CA VAL A 158 -4.10 2.97 1.68
C VAL A 158 -4.01 2.09 2.92
N VAL A 159 -2.84 2.07 3.57
CA VAL A 159 -2.72 1.52 4.92
C VAL A 159 -3.42 2.48 5.87
N PHE A 160 -4.29 1.95 6.72
CA PHE A 160 -4.96 2.74 7.75
C PHE A 160 -4.09 2.78 9.02
N THR A 161 -3.77 3.98 9.47
CA THR A 161 -3.12 4.24 10.76
C THR A 161 -4.08 4.97 11.69
N GLU A 162 -4.18 4.52 12.93
CA GLU A 162 -4.92 5.26 13.97
C GLU A 162 -4.12 6.54 14.31
N GLU A 163 -4.77 7.71 14.22
CA GLU A 163 -4.23 8.99 14.71
C GLU A 163 -4.27 9.06 16.25
#